data_AF-A0A8V0ZYG1-F1
#
_entry.id   AF-A0A8V0ZYG1-F1
#
_cell.length_a   1.000
_cell.length_b   1.000
_cell.length_c   1.000
_cell.angle_alpha   90.00
_cell.angle_beta   90.00
_cell.angle_gamma   90.00
#
_symmetry.space_group_name_H-M   'P 1'
#
loop_
_entity.id
_entity.type
_entity.pdbx_description
1 polymer ?
#
loop_
_entity_poly.entity_id
_entity_poly.type
_entity_poly.pdbx_seq_one_letter_code
_entity_poly.pdbx_strand_id
1 'polypeptide(L)'
;MHQGCAAVLCVLAVLGLEVAALGECELARLLQDKLRYEMRLQYMKHNFPIDYTLRVQHEEVLRTANVTRLRDGKVSEASLRYLWFHACSQAVLHILEVLPEKHPSRGYTQELSQLLDALGVEYSGYRQNPPLAMWVQLPANAAPQALCPPVDGIAVAHPLSLQSDVDAVVADLVKQLHSGDSRQKAVRPKALLDNCLKVLRMLFGAHCRWDSA
;
A
#
# COMPACT_ATOMS: atom_id res chain seq x y z
N MET A 1 -32.18 -11.02 -34.87
CA MET A 1 -30.73 -10.76 -34.73
C MET A 1 -30.28 -10.75 -33.25
N HIS A 2 -30.51 -11.82 -32.48
CA HIS A 2 -30.17 -11.88 -31.04
C HIS A 2 -29.40 -13.14 -30.62
N GLN A 3 -28.84 -13.89 -31.57
CA GLN A 3 -28.23 -15.19 -31.28
C GLN A 3 -26.69 -15.17 -31.33
N GLY A 4 -26.09 -14.01 -31.63
CA GLY A 4 -24.63 -13.83 -31.71
C GLY A 4 -23.97 -13.12 -30.52
N CYS A 5 -24.72 -12.41 -29.67
CA CYS A 5 -24.13 -11.66 -28.54
C CYS A 5 -23.73 -12.57 -27.36
N ALA A 6 -24.47 -13.65 -27.12
CA ALA A 6 -24.20 -14.54 -25.99
C ALA A 6 -22.90 -15.36 -26.18
N ALA A 7 -22.61 -15.78 -27.42
CA ALA A 7 -21.38 -16.53 -27.72
C ALA A 7 -20.13 -15.65 -27.57
N VAL A 8 -20.21 -14.37 -27.94
CA VAL A 8 -19.09 -13.42 -27.80
C VAL A 8 -18.82 -13.08 -26.33
N LEU A 9 -19.87 -12.95 -25.50
CA LEU A 9 -19.72 -12.72 -24.06
C LEU A 9 -19.13 -13.94 -23.33
N CYS A 10 -19.47 -15.17 -23.75
CA CYS A 10 -18.85 -16.38 -23.19
C CYS A 10 -17.36 -16.51 -23.55
N VAL A 11 -16.94 -16.10 -24.74
CA VAL A 11 -15.52 -16.16 -25.13
C VAL A 11 -14.68 -15.14 -24.34
N LEU A 12 -15.23 -13.97 -24.02
CA LEU A 12 -14.56 -12.99 -23.16
C LEU A 12 -14.45 -13.44 -21.70
N ALA A 13 -15.37 -14.28 -21.22
CA ALA A 13 -15.27 -14.90 -19.89
C ALA A 13 -14.26 -16.05 -19.82
N VAL A 14 -13.96 -16.71 -20.95
CA VAL A 14 -12.98 -17.81 -21.05
C VAL A 14 -11.55 -17.28 -21.24
N LEU A 15 -11.39 -16.06 -21.77
CA LEU A 15 -10.15 -15.31 -21.61
C LEU A 15 -10.11 -14.69 -20.21
N GLY A 16 -10.20 -15.56 -19.21
CA GLY A 16 -9.85 -15.24 -17.83
C GLY A 16 -8.49 -14.56 -17.87
N LEU A 17 -8.53 -13.24 -17.73
CA LEU A 17 -7.37 -12.46 -17.36
C LEU A 17 -7.09 -12.88 -15.92
N GLU A 18 -6.40 -14.02 -15.79
CA GLU A 18 -5.59 -14.36 -14.63
C GLU A 18 -4.62 -13.19 -14.48
N VAL A 19 -5.08 -12.14 -13.82
CA VAL A 19 -4.17 -11.16 -13.24
C VAL A 19 -3.47 -11.97 -12.17
N ALA A 20 -2.30 -12.51 -12.50
CA ALA A 20 -1.40 -13.04 -11.49
C ALA A 20 -1.30 -11.96 -10.42
N ALA A 21 -1.86 -12.24 -9.24
CA ALA A 21 -1.68 -11.37 -8.09
C ALA A 21 -0.18 -11.33 -7.86
N LEU A 22 0.43 -10.18 -8.16
CA LEU A 22 1.86 -9.99 -7.97
C LEU A 22 2.16 -10.19 -6.49
N GLY A 23 3.14 -11.03 -6.18
CA GLY A 23 3.49 -11.31 -4.80
C GLY A 23 4.05 -10.07 -4.10
N GLU A 24 4.04 -10.08 -2.75
CA GLU A 24 4.56 -8.99 -1.91
C GLU A 24 5.93 -8.47 -2.37
N CYS A 25 6.85 -9.38 -2.70
CA CYS A 25 8.20 -9.04 -3.16
C CYS A 25 8.26 -8.43 -4.57
N GLU A 26 7.32 -8.80 -5.46
CA GLU A 26 7.24 -8.24 -6.82
C GLU A 26 6.70 -6.82 -6.76
N LEU A 27 5.63 -6.60 -5.99
CA LEU A 27 5.08 -5.27 -5.73
C LEU A 27 6.09 -4.36 -5.03
N ALA A 28 6.81 -4.87 -4.02
CA ALA A 28 7.87 -4.13 -3.34
C ALA A 28 9.02 -3.76 -4.31
N ARG A 29 9.35 -4.63 -5.28
CA ARG A 29 10.35 -4.34 -6.32
C ARG A 29 9.89 -3.26 -7.29
N LEU A 30 8.65 -3.33 -7.76
CA LEU A 30 8.05 -2.28 -8.60
C LEU A 30 8.01 -0.93 -7.88
N LEU A 31 7.64 -0.93 -6.60
CA LEU A 31 7.65 0.26 -5.77
C LEU A 31 9.08 0.80 -5.59
N GLN A 32 10.06 -0.06 -5.34
CA GLN A 32 11.47 0.34 -5.28
C GLN A 32 11.93 1.02 -6.58
N ASP A 33 11.55 0.49 -7.74
CA ASP A 33 11.93 1.04 -9.04
C ASP A 33 11.29 2.43 -9.26
N LYS A 34 10.02 2.60 -8.87
CA LYS A 34 9.34 3.91 -8.90
C LYS A 34 9.88 4.87 -7.85
N LEU A 35 10.47 4.37 -6.77
CA LEU A 35 11.13 5.16 -5.73
C LEU A 35 12.63 5.37 -6.03
N ARG A 36 13.14 5.14 -7.25
CA ARG A 36 14.54 5.47 -7.59
C ARG A 36 14.85 6.95 -7.36
N TYR A 37 16.14 7.24 -7.16
CA TYR A 37 16.61 8.58 -6.80
C TYR A 37 16.14 9.65 -7.80
N GLU A 38 16.30 9.39 -9.10
CA GLU A 38 15.90 10.29 -10.18
C GLU A 38 14.40 10.62 -10.12
N MET A 39 13.54 9.61 -9.94
CA MET A 39 12.09 9.78 -9.83
C MET A 39 11.72 10.66 -8.63
N ARG A 40 12.25 10.33 -7.44
CA ARG A 40 12.01 11.15 -6.23
C ARG A 40 12.56 12.56 -6.37
N LEU A 41 13.71 12.74 -7.01
CA LEU A 41 14.30 14.06 -7.21
C LEU A 41 13.43 14.91 -8.13
N GLN A 42 13.02 14.38 -9.28
CA GLN A 42 12.18 15.08 -10.23
C GLN A 42 10.81 15.41 -9.62
N TYR A 43 10.08 14.38 -9.19
CA TYR A 43 8.68 14.52 -8.84
C TYR A 43 8.45 15.06 -7.43
N MET A 44 9.39 14.91 -6.49
CA MET A 44 9.20 15.38 -5.09
C MET A 44 10.10 16.53 -4.67
N LYS A 45 11.00 16.99 -5.54
CA LYS A 45 11.85 18.18 -5.28
C LYS A 45 11.74 19.22 -6.40
N HIS A 46 12.04 18.87 -7.66
CA HIS A 46 12.06 19.86 -8.74
C HIS A 46 10.68 20.41 -9.09
N ASN A 47 9.65 19.55 -9.04
CA ASN A 47 8.28 19.94 -9.33
C ASN A 47 7.58 20.68 -8.17
N PHE A 48 8.23 20.83 -7.02
CA PHE A 48 7.68 21.50 -5.85
C PHE A 48 8.34 22.87 -5.63
N PRO A 49 7.64 23.85 -5.02
CA PRO A 49 8.26 25.10 -4.60
C PRO A 49 9.46 24.87 -3.68
N ILE A 50 10.41 25.80 -3.72
CA ILE A 50 11.59 25.77 -2.82
C ILE A 50 11.10 25.77 -1.37
N ASP A 51 11.65 24.87 -0.56
CA ASP A 51 11.33 24.67 0.85
C ASP A 51 9.86 24.34 1.16
N TYR A 52 9.11 23.85 0.17
CA TYR A 52 7.77 23.32 0.38
C TYR A 52 7.78 22.14 1.36
N THR A 53 6.88 22.20 2.35
CA THR A 53 6.71 21.15 3.37
C THR A 53 5.25 20.82 3.57
N LEU A 54 4.97 19.55 3.79
CA LEU A 54 3.69 19.01 4.23
C LEU A 54 3.64 18.91 5.74
N ARG A 55 2.45 19.09 6.31
CA ARG A 55 2.20 18.74 7.71
C ARG A 55 1.75 17.30 7.75
N VAL A 56 2.56 16.46 8.39
CA VAL A 56 2.34 15.02 8.55
C VAL A 56 2.34 14.68 10.03
N GLN A 57 1.70 13.60 10.43
CA GLN A 57 1.79 13.11 11.80
C GLN A 57 3.22 12.65 12.12
N HIS A 58 3.62 12.72 13.40
CA HIS A 58 4.98 12.34 13.78
C HIS A 58 5.28 10.89 13.38
N GLU A 59 4.33 10.00 13.60
CA GLU A 59 4.46 8.56 13.40
C GLU A 59 4.63 8.22 11.91
N GLU A 60 4.13 9.06 10.98
CA GLU A 60 4.29 8.88 9.53
C GLU A 60 5.74 9.01 9.09
N VAL A 61 6.56 9.72 9.88
CA VAL A 61 7.99 9.88 9.62
C VAL A 61 8.76 8.65 10.11
N LEU A 62 8.51 7.50 9.47
CA LEU A 62 9.15 6.23 9.79
C LEU A 62 10.57 6.16 9.19
N ARG A 63 11.59 6.32 10.03
CA ARG A 63 13.01 6.21 9.62
C ARG A 63 13.57 4.83 9.99
N THR A 64 14.71 4.49 9.41
CA THR A 64 15.46 3.27 9.74
C THR A 64 15.79 3.16 11.24
N ALA A 65 16.09 4.28 11.90
CA ALA A 65 16.32 4.31 13.35
C ALA A 65 15.08 3.91 14.18
N ASN A 66 13.87 4.25 13.71
CA ASN A 66 12.62 3.80 14.35
C ASN A 66 12.50 2.28 14.24
N VAL A 67 12.77 1.75 13.04
CA VAL A 67 12.71 0.30 12.76
C VAL A 67 13.73 -0.47 13.59
N THR A 68 14.98 -0.02 13.66
CA THR A 68 16.01 -0.65 14.50
C THR A 68 15.58 -0.70 15.96
N ARG A 69 15.07 0.40 16.52
CA ARG A 69 14.57 0.42 17.90
C ARG A 69 13.43 -0.56 18.16
N LEU A 70 12.49 -0.68 17.22
CA LEU A 70 11.38 -1.63 17.35
C LEU A 70 11.87 -3.09 17.23
N ARG A 71 12.80 -3.35 16.31
CA ARG A 71 13.46 -4.66 16.16
C ARG A 71 14.21 -5.07 17.43
N ASP A 72 14.93 -4.14 18.05
CA ASP A 72 15.61 -4.37 19.34
C ASP A 72 14.61 -4.69 20.46
N GLY A 73 13.41 -4.09 20.38
CA GLY A 73 12.24 -4.37 21.21
C GLY A 73 11.49 -5.66 20.86
N LYS A 74 12.07 -6.55 20.03
CA LYS A 74 11.53 -7.86 19.64
C LYS A 74 10.26 -7.82 18.77
N VAL A 75 9.99 -6.70 18.10
CA VAL A 75 8.92 -6.64 17.08
C VAL A 75 9.30 -7.51 15.88
N SER A 76 8.35 -8.29 15.37
CA SER A 76 8.52 -9.18 14.22
C SER A 76 8.75 -8.42 12.91
N GLU A 77 9.53 -9.01 11.99
CA GLU A 77 9.76 -8.42 10.66
C GLU A 77 8.47 -8.25 9.85
N ALA A 78 7.49 -9.15 10.03
CA ALA A 78 6.16 -9.04 9.43
C ALA A 78 5.43 -7.78 9.95
N SER A 79 5.41 -7.55 11.27
CA SER A 79 4.81 -6.34 11.84
C SER A 79 5.55 -5.07 11.45
N LEU A 80 6.89 -5.12 11.31
CA LEU A 80 7.65 -3.96 10.81
C LEU A 80 7.31 -3.63 9.36
N ARG A 81 7.13 -4.63 8.49
CA ARG A 81 6.67 -4.43 7.10
C ARG A 81 5.26 -3.86 7.06
N TYR A 82 4.37 -4.37 7.91
CA TYR A 82 3.02 -3.84 8.09
C TYR A 82 3.02 -2.36 8.52
N LEU A 83 3.84 -1.99 9.51
CA LEU A 83 4.01 -0.60 9.95
C LEU A 83 4.52 0.29 8.82
N TRP A 84 5.53 -0.19 8.08
CA TRP A 84 6.11 0.53 6.95
C TRP A 84 5.08 0.78 5.85
N PHE A 85 4.28 -0.23 5.52
CA PHE A 85 3.20 -0.11 4.55
C PHE A 85 2.26 1.04 4.92
N HIS A 86 1.73 1.05 6.15
CA HIS A 86 0.83 2.10 6.62
C HIS A 86 1.47 3.48 6.61
N ALA A 87 2.69 3.61 7.13
CA ALA A 87 3.39 4.89 7.15
C ALA A 87 3.66 5.41 5.73
N CYS A 88 4.02 4.54 4.78
CA CYS A 88 4.30 4.95 3.42
C CYS A 88 3.02 5.28 2.63
N SER A 89 1.95 4.51 2.82
CA SER A 89 0.62 4.80 2.25
C SER A 89 0.11 6.16 2.70
N GLN A 90 0.15 6.45 4.01
CA GLN A 90 -0.24 7.77 4.52
C GLN A 90 0.61 8.90 3.94
N ALA A 91 1.92 8.71 3.86
CA ALA A 91 2.80 9.72 3.24
C ALA A 91 2.45 9.99 1.77
N VAL A 92 2.16 8.95 0.98
CA VAL A 92 1.77 9.08 -0.44
C VAL A 92 0.40 9.74 -0.58
N LEU A 93 -0.57 9.38 0.27
CA LEU A 93 -1.90 9.98 0.29
C LEU A 93 -1.85 11.47 0.65
N HIS A 94 -1.11 11.85 1.69
CA HIS A 94 -0.93 13.26 2.04
C HIS A 94 -0.24 14.08 0.95
N ILE A 95 0.69 13.47 0.21
CA ILE A 95 1.24 14.13 -0.99
C ILE A 95 0.13 14.30 -2.02
N LEU A 96 -0.66 13.27 -2.34
CA LEU A 96 -1.74 13.37 -3.34
C LEU A 96 -2.79 14.43 -2.99
N GLU A 97 -3.16 14.55 -1.72
CA GLU A 97 -4.16 15.51 -1.23
C GLU A 97 -3.80 16.97 -1.57
N VAL A 98 -2.51 17.32 -1.54
CA VAL A 98 -2.06 18.68 -1.82
C VAL A 98 -1.78 18.97 -3.29
N LEU A 99 -1.72 17.93 -4.14
CA LEU A 99 -1.38 18.10 -5.54
C LEU A 99 -2.63 18.44 -6.34
N PRO A 100 -2.70 19.57 -7.06
CA PRO A 100 -3.79 19.83 -8.01
C PRO A 100 -3.87 18.76 -9.12
N GLU A 101 -5.04 18.60 -9.74
CA GLU A 101 -5.25 17.58 -10.79
C GLU A 101 -4.22 17.64 -11.92
N LYS A 102 -3.83 18.85 -12.32
CA LYS A 102 -2.87 19.09 -13.42
C LYS A 102 -1.41 19.13 -12.96
N HIS A 103 -1.13 18.86 -11.68
CA HIS A 103 0.24 18.93 -11.17
C HIS A 103 1.12 17.85 -11.80
N PRO A 104 2.34 18.15 -12.27
CA PRO A 104 3.18 17.20 -13.00
C PRO A 104 3.60 15.97 -12.19
N SER A 105 3.57 16.04 -10.86
CA SER A 105 3.83 14.90 -9.97
C SER A 105 2.61 14.07 -9.61
N ARG A 106 1.40 14.48 -9.97
CA ARG A 106 0.17 13.79 -9.52
C ARG A 106 0.08 12.38 -10.09
N GLY A 107 0.31 12.21 -11.40
CA GLY A 107 0.30 10.89 -12.03
C GLY A 107 1.34 9.93 -11.41
N TYR A 108 2.57 10.40 -11.23
CA TYR A 108 3.62 9.63 -10.53
C TYR A 108 3.18 9.20 -9.12
N THR A 109 2.56 10.11 -8.38
CA THR A 109 2.13 9.82 -6.99
C THR A 109 0.91 8.88 -6.95
N GLN A 110 0.02 8.94 -7.95
CA GLN A 110 -1.08 8.01 -8.11
C GLN A 110 -0.59 6.59 -8.41
N GLU A 111 0.43 6.44 -9.27
CA GLU A 111 1.06 5.13 -9.52
C GLU A 111 1.66 4.54 -8.25
N LEU A 112 2.31 5.35 -7.40
CA LEU A 112 2.79 4.90 -6.09
C LEU A 112 1.65 4.43 -5.19
N SER A 113 0.53 5.19 -5.16
CA SER A 113 -0.66 4.81 -4.39
C SER A 113 -1.22 3.48 -4.87
N GLN A 114 -1.36 3.29 -6.18
CA GLN A 114 -1.88 2.04 -6.76
C GLN A 114 -1.00 0.83 -6.43
N LEU A 115 0.34 0.99 -6.45
CA LEU A 115 1.26 -0.07 -6.05
C LEU A 115 1.14 -0.41 -4.56
N LEU A 116 0.95 0.61 -3.72
CA LEU A 116 0.71 0.42 -2.28
C LEU A 116 -0.66 -0.21 -2.04
N ASP A 117 -1.72 0.20 -2.74
CA ASP A 117 -3.05 -0.40 -2.63
C ASP A 117 -3.03 -1.89 -3.01
N ALA A 118 -2.34 -2.24 -4.09
CA ALA A 118 -2.11 -3.63 -4.49
C ALA A 118 -1.37 -4.42 -3.40
N LEU A 119 -0.36 -3.81 -2.77
CA LEU A 119 0.36 -4.41 -1.65
C LEU A 119 -0.53 -4.53 -0.39
N GLY A 120 -1.46 -3.61 -0.19
CA GLY A 120 -2.43 -3.61 0.90
C GLY A 120 -3.40 -4.79 0.85
N VAL A 121 -3.70 -5.32 -0.34
CA VAL A 121 -4.46 -6.56 -0.50
C VAL A 121 -3.74 -7.73 0.17
N GLU A 122 -2.41 -7.83 0.05
CA GLU A 122 -1.62 -8.85 0.75
C GLU A 122 -1.65 -8.67 2.27
N TYR A 123 -1.69 -7.41 2.75
CA TYR A 123 -1.79 -7.11 4.17
C TYR A 123 -3.21 -7.21 4.74
N SER A 124 -4.24 -7.36 3.90
CA SER A 124 -5.64 -7.49 4.35
C SER A 124 -5.91 -8.76 5.17
N GLY A 125 -5.02 -9.77 5.07
CA GLY A 125 -5.05 -10.98 5.90
C GLY A 125 -4.59 -10.78 7.35
N TYR A 126 -3.96 -9.64 7.69
CA TYR A 126 -3.56 -9.35 9.07
C TYR A 126 -4.79 -8.92 9.87
N ARG A 127 -5.30 -9.82 10.71
CA ARG A 127 -6.49 -9.58 11.54
C ARG A 127 -6.19 -8.50 12.59
N GLN A 128 -6.67 -7.28 12.35
CA GLN A 128 -6.83 -6.31 13.43
C GLN A 128 -8.07 -6.67 14.25
N ASN A 129 -7.90 -6.93 15.54
CA ASN A 129 -9.01 -6.95 16.49
C ASN A 129 -9.08 -5.57 17.18
N PRO A 130 -10.13 -4.74 16.97
CA PRO A 130 -11.15 -4.76 15.91
C PRO A 130 -10.69 -3.98 14.66
N PRO A 131 -11.42 -4.12 13.53
CA PRO A 131 -11.00 -3.57 12.24
C PRO A 131 -10.99 -2.05 12.27
N LEU A 132 -9.89 -1.42 11.82
CA LEU A 132 -9.94 -0.06 11.30
C LEU A 132 -10.80 -0.09 10.02
N ALA A 133 -12.11 -0.09 10.21
CA ALA A 133 -13.12 0.14 9.19
C ALA A 133 -13.01 1.59 8.74
N MET A 134 -12.00 1.87 7.93
CA MET A 134 -11.86 3.12 7.21
C MET A 134 -10.84 2.81 6.13
N TRP A 135 -11.28 2.24 5.02
CA TRP A 135 -10.89 2.57 3.64
C TRP A 135 -12.01 1.98 2.77
N VAL A 136 -12.56 2.80 1.87
CA VAL A 136 -13.74 2.58 1.02
C VAL A 136 -15.11 2.92 1.66
N GLN A 137 -15.46 4.21 1.70
CA GLN A 137 -16.86 4.58 1.39
C GLN A 137 -17.01 4.58 -0.14
N LEU A 138 -17.36 3.42 -0.69
CA LEU A 138 -18.01 3.34 -2.00
C LEU A 138 -19.42 3.96 -1.85
N PRO A 139 -19.90 4.82 -2.76
CA PRO A 139 -21.25 5.35 -2.65
C PRO A 139 -22.29 4.23 -2.74
N ALA A 140 -23.26 4.28 -1.82
CA ALA A 140 -24.28 3.27 -1.56
C ALA A 140 -25.41 3.25 -2.62
N ASN A 141 -25.08 3.16 -3.91
CA ASN A 141 -26.07 3.15 -4.98
C ASN A 141 -25.65 2.33 -6.20
N ALA A 142 -25.50 1.02 -6.04
CA ALA A 142 -25.67 0.09 -7.16
C ALA A 142 -26.04 -1.32 -6.67
N ALA A 143 -27.32 -1.53 -6.41
CA ALA A 143 -27.93 -2.85 -6.58
C ALA A 143 -29.06 -2.69 -7.61
N PRO A 144 -29.20 -3.65 -8.53
CA PRO A 144 -30.31 -4.56 -8.36
C PRO A 144 -29.90 -6.03 -8.34
N GLN A 145 -30.73 -6.78 -7.64
CA GLN A 145 -30.65 -8.19 -7.34
C GLN A 145 -30.72 -9.06 -8.59
N ALA A 146 -29.94 -10.15 -8.63
CA ALA A 146 -30.32 -11.36 -9.34
C ALA A 146 -29.73 -12.58 -8.63
N LEU A 147 -30.64 -13.47 -8.22
CA LEU A 147 -30.41 -14.79 -7.65
C LEU A 147 -29.57 -15.69 -8.57
N CYS A 148 -28.53 -16.32 -8.02
CA CYS A 148 -28.09 -17.63 -8.47
C CYS A 148 -27.87 -18.54 -7.24
N PRO A 149 -28.28 -19.84 -7.30
CA PRO A 149 -28.14 -20.79 -6.20
C PRO A 149 -26.68 -21.26 -6.02
N PRO A 150 -26.31 -21.84 -4.86
CA PRO A 150 -24.95 -22.28 -4.59
C PRO A 150 -24.66 -23.54 -5.41
N VAL A 151 -23.51 -23.57 -6.07
CA VAL A 151 -22.93 -24.81 -6.62
C VAL A 151 -21.91 -25.31 -5.61
N ASP A 152 -22.14 -26.54 -5.15
CA ASP A 152 -21.31 -27.26 -4.20
C ASP A 152 -19.86 -27.38 -4.67
N GLY A 153 -18.95 -27.22 -3.71
CA GLY A 153 -17.75 -28.06 -3.65
C GLY A 153 -16.64 -27.76 -4.66
N ILE A 154 -16.10 -26.54 -4.64
CA ILE A 154 -14.67 -26.35 -4.93
C ILE A 154 -14.10 -25.48 -3.83
N ALA A 155 -13.50 -26.12 -2.82
CA ALA A 155 -12.62 -25.46 -1.89
C ALA A 155 -11.42 -24.95 -2.69
N VAL A 156 -11.49 -23.68 -3.11
CA VAL A 156 -10.31 -22.97 -3.58
C VAL A 156 -9.36 -22.93 -2.40
N ALA A 157 -8.26 -23.68 -2.50
CA ALA A 157 -7.15 -23.57 -1.59
C ALA A 157 -6.60 -22.14 -1.72
N HIS A 158 -7.12 -21.23 -0.90
CA HIS A 158 -6.37 -20.04 -0.52
C HIS A 158 -5.04 -20.57 0.03
N PRO A 159 -3.88 -20.18 -0.55
CA PRO A 159 -2.62 -20.49 0.08
C PRO A 159 -2.71 -19.96 1.50
N LEU A 160 -2.51 -20.86 2.47
CA LEU A 160 -2.45 -20.54 3.89
C LEU A 160 -1.38 -19.46 4.10
N SER A 161 -1.76 -18.19 3.96
CA SER A 161 -0.91 -17.09 4.39
C SER A 161 -0.87 -17.17 5.91
N LEU A 162 0.35 -17.19 6.40
CA LEU A 162 0.67 -17.26 7.81
C LEU A 162 -0.13 -16.17 8.54
N GLN A 163 -1.17 -16.54 9.28
CA GLN A 163 -1.95 -15.62 10.12
C GLN A 163 -1.07 -15.16 11.28
N SER A 164 -0.10 -14.28 11.02
CA SER A 164 0.75 -13.72 12.06
C SER A 164 0.02 -12.58 12.74
N ASP A 165 -0.23 -12.71 14.03
CA ASP A 165 -0.73 -11.61 14.85
C ASP A 165 0.24 -10.42 14.76
N VAL A 166 -0.31 -9.23 14.49
CA VAL A 166 0.48 -7.98 14.51
C VAL A 166 0.88 -7.69 15.94
N ASP A 167 2.16 -7.39 16.17
CA ASP A 167 2.66 -6.99 17.48
C ASP A 167 1.84 -5.81 18.03
N ALA A 168 1.38 -5.89 19.28
CA ALA A 168 0.47 -4.89 19.88
C ALA A 168 1.01 -3.45 19.79
N VAL A 169 2.33 -3.28 19.99
CA VAL A 169 3.00 -1.98 19.85
C VAL A 169 2.88 -1.42 18.42
N VAL A 170 2.91 -2.28 17.39
CA VAL A 170 2.72 -1.86 16.01
C VAL A 170 1.26 -1.52 15.74
N ALA A 171 0.32 -2.31 16.27
CA ALA A 171 -1.10 -2.00 16.15
C ALA A 171 -1.45 -0.62 16.74
N ASP A 172 -0.88 -0.28 17.90
CA ASP A 172 -1.04 1.03 18.53
C ASP A 172 -0.44 2.16 17.70
N LEU A 173 0.77 1.96 17.12
CA LEU A 173 1.39 2.94 16.24
C LEU A 173 0.56 3.16 14.96
N VAL A 174 0.05 2.08 14.35
CA VAL A 174 -0.85 2.16 13.20
C VAL A 174 -2.13 2.88 13.55
N LYS A 175 -2.70 2.63 14.74
CA LYS A 175 -3.86 3.39 15.20
C LYS A 175 -3.55 4.88 15.35
N GLN A 176 -2.42 5.23 15.95
CA GLN A 176 -1.99 6.63 16.11
C GLN A 176 -1.80 7.33 14.76
N LEU A 177 -1.14 6.66 13.81
CA LEU A 177 -0.98 7.11 12.42
C LEU A 177 -2.30 7.56 11.79
N HIS A 178 -3.38 6.80 11.99
CA HIS A 178 -4.68 7.08 11.38
C HIS A 178 -5.59 8.00 12.21
N SER A 179 -5.34 8.14 13.51
CA SER A 179 -6.20 8.91 14.41
C SER A 179 -6.13 10.42 14.21
N GLY A 180 -5.03 10.94 13.65
CA GLY A 180 -4.83 12.37 13.45
C GLY A 180 -4.49 13.18 14.71
N ASP A 181 -4.51 12.55 15.90
CA ASP A 181 -4.36 13.21 17.22
C ASP A 181 -2.90 13.45 17.65
N SER A 182 -1.93 13.10 16.80
CA SER A 182 -0.52 13.21 17.13
C SER A 182 0.05 14.61 16.85
N ARG A 183 1.29 14.80 17.30
CA ARG A 183 2.07 15.99 17.00
C ARG A 183 2.43 16.01 15.52
N GLN A 184 2.00 17.05 14.82
CA GLN A 184 2.36 17.25 13.42
C GLN A 184 3.81 17.73 13.25
N LYS A 185 4.42 17.37 12.12
CA LYS A 185 5.75 17.80 11.68
C LYS A 185 5.70 18.34 10.26
N ALA A 186 6.46 19.40 10.02
CA ALA A 186 6.69 19.93 8.67
C ALA A 186 7.79 19.10 8.00
N VAL A 187 7.46 18.39 6.92
CA VAL A 187 8.39 17.49 6.21
C VAL A 187 8.29 17.71 4.70
N ARG A 188 9.43 17.73 4.01
CA ARG A 188 9.44 17.84 2.54
C ARG A 188 8.90 16.55 1.91
N PRO A 189 8.09 16.61 0.84
CA PRO A 189 7.60 15.41 0.14
C PRO A 189 8.71 14.41 -0.21
N LYS A 190 9.84 14.91 -0.71
CA LYS A 190 11.00 14.06 -1.03
C LYS A 190 11.54 13.32 0.20
N ALA A 191 11.57 13.95 1.37
CA ALA A 191 12.09 13.31 2.58
C ALA A 191 11.19 12.16 3.05
N LEU A 192 9.87 12.27 2.85
CA LEU A 192 8.93 11.18 3.13
C LEU A 192 9.24 9.97 2.24
N LEU A 193 9.34 10.17 0.92
CA LEU A 193 9.65 9.08 -0.01
C LEU A 193 11.08 8.54 0.15
N ASP A 194 12.03 9.38 0.58
CA ASP A 194 13.39 8.93 0.93
C ASP A 194 13.36 7.97 2.12
N ASN A 195 12.52 8.23 3.12
CA ASN A 195 12.33 7.35 4.26
C ASN A 195 11.63 6.05 3.84
N CYS A 196 10.54 6.13 3.05
CA CYS A 196 9.86 4.97 2.49
C CYS A 196 10.85 4.00 1.82
N LEU A 197 11.69 4.49 0.89
CA LEU A 197 12.64 3.62 0.19
C LEU A 197 13.70 3.02 1.11
N LYS A 198 14.24 3.82 2.04
CA LYS A 198 15.30 3.33 2.95
C LYS A 198 14.78 2.21 3.84
N VAL A 199 13.57 2.37 4.38
CA VAL A 199 12.93 1.34 5.21
C VAL A 199 12.51 0.14 4.38
N LEU A 200 11.96 0.35 3.18
CA LEU A 200 11.65 -0.72 2.22
C LEU A 200 12.88 -1.61 1.98
N ARG A 201 14.03 -1.01 1.62
CA ARG A 201 15.29 -1.77 1.41
C ARG A 201 15.75 -2.52 2.65
N MET A 202 15.60 -1.92 3.83
CA MET A 202 15.97 -2.55 5.10
C MET A 202 15.12 -3.79 5.43
N LEU A 203 13.82 -3.73 5.16
CA LEU A 203 12.87 -4.79 5.54
C LEU A 203 12.72 -5.88 4.47
N PHE A 204 12.83 -5.51 3.19
CA PHE A 204 12.57 -6.41 2.07
C PHE A 204 13.85 -6.92 1.40
N GLY A 205 15.01 -6.29 1.59
CA GLY A 205 16.25 -6.66 0.89
C GLY A 205 16.62 -8.14 1.07
N ALA A 206 16.72 -8.59 2.33
CA ALA A 206 16.99 -9.99 2.64
C ALA A 206 15.79 -10.91 2.35
N HIS A 207 14.57 -10.45 2.68
CA HIS A 207 13.34 -11.24 2.51
C HIS A 207 13.06 -11.59 1.04
N CYS A 208 13.25 -10.61 0.15
CA CYS A 208 13.00 -10.71 -1.28
C CYS A 208 14.25 -10.98 -2.12
N ARG A 209 15.41 -11.20 -1.48
CA ARG A 209 16.70 -11.51 -2.13
C ARG A 209 17.09 -10.52 -3.23
N TRP A 210 17.00 -9.22 -2.94
CA TRP A 210 17.31 -8.18 -3.91
C TRP A 210 18.79 -8.08 -4.28
N ASP A 211 19.68 -8.62 -3.45
CA ASP A 211 21.13 -8.60 -3.67
C ASP A 211 21.65 -9.81 -4.48
N SER A 212 20.76 -10.65 -5.04
CA SER A 212 21.10 -11.89 -5.76
C SER A 212 21.01 -11.80 -7.29
N ALA A 213 21.21 -10.61 -7.88
CA ALA A 213 21.24 -10.41 -9.34
C ALA A 213 22.62 -10.00 -9.82
#